data_AF-A0A3D5YG52-F1
#
_entry.id   AF-A0A3D5YG52-F1
#
_cell.length_a   1.000
_cell.length_b   1.000
_cell.length_c   1.000
_cell.angle_alpha   90.00
_cell.angle_beta   90.00
_cell.angle_gamma   90.00
#
_symmetry.space_group_name_H-M   'P 1'
#
loop_
_entity.id
_entity.type
_entity.pdbx_description
1 polymer ?
#
loop_
_entity_poly.entity_id
_entity_poly.type
_entity_poly.pdbx_seq_one_letter_code
_entity_poly.pdbx_strand_id
1 'polypeptide(L)'
;MFFVSSPNNALHAIESYNASTASIYLNSSSNNSLYAIQSYKNQYGIYLNSSSNNILDTIDSYNNSNHSIYLLSSSNYNILRNVNAYNSSN
;
A
#
# COMPACT_ATOMS: atom_id res chain seq x y z
N MET A 1 -7.83 -0.22 -5.15
CA MET A 1 -8.62 -1.14 -4.29
C MET A 1 -8.78 -0.51 -2.91
N PHE A 2 -9.98 -0.58 -2.32
CA PHE A 2 -10.31 0.13 -1.08
C PHE A 2 -10.88 -0.86 -0.04
N PHE A 3 -10.21 -1.00 1.09
CA PHE A 3 -10.58 -1.91 2.18
C PHE A 3 -10.87 -1.11 3.45
N VAL A 4 -12.06 -1.32 4.04
CA VAL A 4 -12.50 -0.65 5.27
C VAL A 4 -12.87 -1.70 6.29
N SER A 5 -12.28 -1.63 7.49
CA SER A 5 -12.57 -2.58 8.57
C SER A 5 -12.49 -4.03 8.11
N SER A 6 -11.52 -4.32 7.24
CA SER A 6 -11.39 -5.59 6.53
C SER A 6 -10.05 -6.23 6.92
N PRO A 7 -10.00 -6.97 8.04
CA PRO A 7 -8.78 -7.63 8.47
C PRO A 7 -8.57 -8.98 7.78
N ASN A 8 -7.34 -9.52 7.89
CA ASN A 8 -6.99 -10.89 7.49
C ASN A 8 -7.18 -11.22 6.00
N ASN A 9 -6.98 -10.25 5.11
CA ASN A 9 -6.97 -10.48 3.67
C ASN A 9 -5.56 -10.78 3.16
N ALA A 10 -5.50 -11.53 2.07
CA ALA A 10 -4.27 -11.81 1.34
C ALA A 10 -4.44 -11.30 -0.10
N LEU A 11 -3.66 -10.30 -0.48
CA LEU A 11 -3.63 -9.70 -1.81
C LEU A 11 -2.33 -10.10 -2.49
N HIS A 12 -2.45 -10.64 -3.70
CA HIS A 12 -1.33 -11.21 -4.43
C HIS A 12 -1.37 -10.76 -5.89
N ALA A 13 -0.20 -10.46 -6.46
CA ALA A 13 -0.03 -10.21 -7.90
C ALA A 13 -0.96 -9.10 -8.43
N ILE A 14 -0.98 -7.96 -7.74
CA ILE A 14 -1.76 -6.79 -8.16
C ILE A 14 -0.87 -5.86 -8.96
N GLU A 15 -1.31 -5.51 -10.18
CA GLU A 15 -0.76 -4.42 -10.96
C GLU A 15 -1.80 -3.30 -11.03
N SER A 16 -1.41 -2.07 -10.67
CA SER A 16 -2.31 -0.92 -10.66
C SER A 16 -1.60 0.37 -11.04
N TYR A 17 -2.17 1.10 -12.00
CA TYR A 17 -1.56 2.31 -12.51
C TYR A 17 -2.55 3.37 -13.00
N ASN A 18 -2.08 4.62 -13.11
CA ASN A 18 -2.86 5.77 -13.57
C ASN A 18 -4.16 6.01 -12.76
N ALA A 19 -4.21 5.62 -11.49
CA ALA A 19 -5.35 5.92 -10.63
C ALA A 19 -5.26 7.34 -10.05
N SER A 20 -6.39 8.02 -9.94
CA SER A 20 -6.50 9.32 -9.27
C SER A 20 -6.36 9.23 -7.74
N THR A 21 -6.26 8.03 -7.18
CA THR A 21 -6.21 7.75 -5.73
C THR A 21 -5.08 6.75 -5.41
N ALA A 22 -5.25 5.91 -4.39
CA ALA A 22 -4.28 4.87 -4.03
C ALA A 22 -4.50 3.58 -4.83
N SER A 23 -3.43 2.87 -5.21
CA SER A 23 -3.58 1.51 -5.75
C SER A 23 -4.19 0.57 -4.73
N ILE A 24 -3.70 0.60 -3.49
CA ILE A 24 -4.30 -0.10 -2.35
C ILE A 24 -4.48 0.89 -1.20
N TYR A 25 -5.69 1.00 -0.68
CA TYR A 25 -6.01 1.77 0.52
C TYR A 25 -6.59 0.87 1.59
N LEU A 26 -5.90 0.78 2.73
CA LEU A 26 -6.31 0.05 3.93
C LEU A 26 -6.73 1.06 5.00
N ASN A 27 -8.00 1.05 5.38
CA ASN A 27 -8.53 1.88 6.47
C ASN A 27 -9.04 1.01 7.61
N SER A 28 -8.50 1.20 8.81
CA SER A 28 -8.84 0.36 9.97
C SER A 28 -8.77 -1.14 9.66
N SER A 29 -7.83 -1.55 8.81
CA SER A 29 -7.76 -2.90 8.23
C SER A 29 -6.42 -3.52 8.60
N SER A 30 -6.42 -4.28 9.69
CA SER A 30 -5.19 -4.85 10.28
C SER A 30 -4.96 -6.31 9.84
N ASN A 31 -3.74 -6.80 9.99
CA ASN A 31 -3.37 -8.21 9.72
C ASN A 31 -3.55 -8.64 8.24
N ASN A 32 -3.37 -7.75 7.28
CA ASN A 32 -3.40 -8.11 5.86
C ASN A 32 -1.99 -8.43 5.33
N SER A 33 -1.93 -9.33 4.35
CA SER A 33 -0.71 -9.65 3.61
C SER A 33 -0.82 -9.16 2.18
N LEU A 34 0.08 -8.27 1.78
CA LEU A 34 0.18 -7.71 0.44
C LEU A 34 1.49 -8.21 -0.17
N TYR A 35 1.38 -8.98 -1.24
CA TYR A 35 2.50 -9.66 -1.87
C TYR A 35 2.55 -9.43 -3.38
N ALA A 36 3.75 -9.19 -3.93
CA ALA A 36 3.96 -9.00 -5.37
C ALA A 36 3.05 -7.92 -5.95
N ILE A 37 3.20 -6.69 -5.48
CA ILE A 37 2.38 -5.55 -5.90
C ILE A 37 3.23 -4.60 -6.75
N GLN A 38 2.72 -4.27 -7.94
CA GLN A 38 3.28 -3.24 -8.80
C GLN A 38 2.32 -2.05 -8.86
N SER A 39 2.80 -0.87 -8.49
CA SER A 39 1.96 0.32 -8.35
C SER A 39 2.62 1.57 -8.90
N TYR A 40 2.09 2.16 -9.97
CA TYR A 40 2.73 3.34 -10.55
C TYR A 40 1.81 4.38 -11.18
N LYS A 41 2.25 5.65 -11.23
CA LYS A 41 1.46 6.76 -11.79
C LYS A 41 0.10 6.95 -11.09
N ASN A 42 0.00 6.60 -9.81
CA ASN A 42 -1.19 6.83 -9.01
C ASN A 42 -1.01 8.07 -8.12
N GLN A 43 -2.03 8.48 -7.38
CA GLN A 43 -1.81 9.48 -6.32
C GLN A 43 -0.96 8.89 -5.18
N TYR A 44 -1.33 7.71 -4.71
CA TYR A 44 -0.54 6.93 -3.77
C TYR A 44 -0.33 5.53 -4.30
N GLY A 45 0.79 4.90 -3.98
CA GLY A 45 0.91 3.48 -4.28
C GLY A 45 0.09 2.63 -3.29
N ILE A 46 0.62 2.46 -2.08
CA ILE A 46 -0.09 1.77 -0.99
C ILE A 46 -0.28 2.74 0.17
N TYR A 47 -1.50 2.85 0.69
CA TYR A 47 -1.85 3.73 1.79
C TYR A 47 -2.48 2.92 2.92
N LEU A 48 -1.87 2.94 4.10
CA LEU A 48 -2.40 2.41 5.35
C LEU A 48 -2.83 3.55 6.28
N ASN A 49 -4.09 3.58 6.69
CA ASN A 49 -4.63 4.49 7.70
C ASN A 49 -5.20 3.67 8.86
N SER A 50 -4.75 3.91 10.10
CA SER A 50 -5.19 3.15 11.28
C SER A 50 -5.11 1.63 11.10
N SER A 51 -4.12 1.16 10.34
CA SER A 51 -4.03 -0.22 9.87
C SER A 51 -2.73 -0.84 10.34
N SER A 52 -2.81 -1.67 11.38
CA SER A 52 -1.64 -2.24 12.05
C SER A 52 -1.36 -3.69 11.64
N ASN A 53 -0.15 -4.17 11.92
CA ASN A 53 0.25 -5.58 11.74
C ASN A 53 0.09 -6.12 10.30
N ASN A 54 0.19 -5.28 9.27
CA ASN A 54 0.17 -5.73 7.89
C ASN A 54 1.59 -6.09 7.42
N ILE A 55 1.66 -7.00 6.47
CA ILE A 55 2.90 -7.40 5.80
C ILE A 55 2.83 -6.90 4.35
N LEU A 56 3.81 -6.11 3.96
CA LEU A 56 4.03 -5.66 2.59
C LEU A 56 5.36 -6.27 2.13
N ASP A 57 5.29 -7.18 1.16
CA ASP A 57 6.45 -7.92 0.67
C ASP A 57 6.48 -7.93 -0.85
N THR A 58 7.65 -7.67 -1.44
CA THR A 58 7.87 -7.66 -2.89
C THR A 58 6.96 -6.62 -3.54
N ILE A 59 7.25 -5.34 -3.24
CA ILE A 59 6.46 -4.20 -3.70
C ILE A 59 7.32 -3.30 -4.57
N ASP A 60 6.90 -3.07 -5.81
CA ASP A 60 7.48 -2.06 -6.70
C ASP A 60 6.48 -0.91 -6.85
N SER A 61 6.74 0.21 -6.18
CA SER A 61 5.84 1.37 -6.16
C SER A 61 6.55 2.65 -6.61
N TYR A 62 6.20 3.20 -7.78
CA TYR A 62 6.98 4.29 -8.39
C TYR A 62 6.18 5.31 -9.19
N ASN A 63 6.75 6.49 -9.42
CA ASN A 63 6.11 7.56 -10.20
C ASN A 63 4.72 7.94 -9.67
N ASN A 64 4.44 7.83 -8.37
CA ASN A 64 3.16 8.25 -7.80
C ASN A 64 3.21 9.75 -7.49
N SER A 65 2.13 10.47 -7.75
CA SER A 65 2.11 11.94 -7.63
C SER A 65 2.15 12.44 -6.19
N ASN A 66 1.99 11.55 -5.21
CA ASN A 66 2.24 11.83 -3.79
C ASN A 66 3.27 10.85 -3.21
N HIS A 67 2.87 9.81 -2.47
CA HIS A 67 3.79 8.85 -1.87
C HIS A 67 3.67 7.46 -2.51
N SER A 68 4.80 6.76 -2.67
CA SER A 68 4.79 5.34 -3.08
C SER A 68 4.12 4.44 -2.05
N ILE A 69 4.46 4.61 -0.78
CA ILE A 69 3.85 3.90 0.34
C ILE A 69 3.67 4.90 1.49
N TYR A 70 2.48 4.98 2.06
CA TYR A 70 2.14 5.92 3.10
C TYR A 70 1.44 5.23 4.28
N LEU A 71 2.06 5.30 5.46
CA LEU A 71 1.52 4.76 6.72
C LEU A 71 1.10 5.93 7.60
N LEU A 72 -0.21 6.21 7.65
CA LEU A 72 -0.81 7.27 8.43
C LEU A 72 -1.46 6.72 9.71
N SER A 73 -1.45 7.52 10.77
CA SER A 73 -2.25 7.41 12.00
C SER A 73 -2.37 6.00 12.58
N SER A 74 -1.66 5.68 13.66
CA SER A 74 -1.80 4.39 14.37
C SER A 74 -1.66 3.14 13.48
N SER A 75 -0.92 3.26 12.37
CA SER A 75 -0.56 2.14 11.50
C SER A 75 0.72 1.46 12.03
N ASN A 76 0.60 0.86 13.21
CA ASN A 76 1.73 0.33 13.98
C ASN A 76 2.11 -1.09 13.53
N TYR A 77 3.37 -1.48 13.77
CA TYR A 77 3.86 -2.85 13.59
C TYR A 77 3.68 -3.44 12.18
N ASN A 78 3.65 -2.58 11.15
CA ASN A 78 3.65 -3.03 9.77
C ASN A 78 5.08 -3.44 9.37
N ILE A 79 5.19 -4.55 8.64
CA ILE A 79 6.46 -5.07 8.14
C ILE A 79 6.54 -4.78 6.65
N LEU A 80 7.52 -3.98 6.24
CA LEU A 80 7.85 -3.72 4.86
C LEU A 80 9.17 -4.41 4.54
N ARG A 81 9.16 -5.32 3.56
CA ARG A 81 10.38 -6.01 3.10
C ARG A 81 10.38 -6.14 1.58
N ASN A 82 11.55 -6.14 0.95
CA ASN A 82 11.69 -6.20 -0.50
C ASN A 82 10.83 -5.14 -1.22
N VAL A 83 10.93 -3.90 -0.75
CA VAL A 83 10.15 -2.77 -1.25
C VAL A 83 11.06 -1.83 -2.04
N ASN A 84 10.74 -1.61 -3.31
CA ASN A 84 11.35 -0.55 -4.12
C ASN A 84 10.33 0.59 -4.26
N ALA A 85 10.63 1.71 -3.61
CA ALA A 85 9.82 2.92 -3.64
C ALA A 85 10.65 4.09 -4.21
N TYR A 86 10.32 4.59 -5.40
CA TYR A 86 11.13 5.61 -6.08
C TYR A 86 10.33 6.55 -6.98
N ASN A 87 10.88 7.74 -7.25
CA ASN A 87 10.30 8.76 -8.14
C ASN A 87 8.86 9.19 -7.80
N SER A 88 8.45 9.07 -6.55
CA SER A 88 7.18 9.65 -6.08
C SER A 88 7.43 11.05 -5.51
N SER A 89 6.43 11.92 -5.60
CA SER A 89 6.64 13.37 -5.47
C SER A 89 6.57 13.95 -4.05
N ASN A 90 6.47 13.15 -2.97
CA ASN A 90 6.62 13.56 -1.57
C ASN A 90 7.10 12.39 -0.69
#